data_AF-A0A929XBB1-F1
#
_entry.id   AF-A0A929XBB1-F1
#
_cell.length_a   1.000
_cell.length_b   1.000
_cell.length_c   1.000
_cell.angle_alpha   90.00
_cell.angle_beta   90.00
_cell.angle_gamma   90.00
#
_symmetry.space_group_name_H-M   'P 1'
#
loop_
_entity.id
_entity.type
_entity.pdbx_description
1 polymer ?
#
loop_
_entity_poly.entity_id
_entity_poly.type
_entity_poly.pdbx_seq_one_letter_code
_entity_poly.pdbx_strand_id
1 'polypeptide(L)'
;MKNNKKQSKFFASISRVIKLIFKEHPFAVIISLLFAVTSTVFSILGPKILGEATTKLFEGIVKKVTNTGSIDFNGINKILLIVLIIYVTSSVFSFIQAYLMANAATKTTYKLRNTITHKLNRLPVRYFEKRNVGDILSIITNDIETLASNLDNTIIQIVTSVMTIIGILIMMFSINVTMTLVVLVLVPIMFLVFGTIVGVSQKYFAMQQKTLAKVNSEVEESFSG
;
A
#
# COMPACT_ATOMS: atom_id res chain seq x y z
N MET A 1 0.66 27.08 -11.87
CA MET A 1 0.24 26.30 -13.06
C MET A 1 1.23 25.22 -13.56
N LYS A 2 2.56 25.36 -13.39
CA LYS A 2 3.54 24.32 -13.83
C LYS A 2 3.46 22.99 -13.03
N ASN A 3 3.10 23.04 -11.74
CA ASN A 3 2.95 21.85 -10.88
C ASN A 3 1.78 20.93 -11.29
N ASN A 4 0.61 21.49 -11.67
CA ASN A 4 -0.54 20.67 -12.09
C ASN A 4 -0.25 19.84 -13.35
N LYS A 5 0.54 20.37 -14.31
CA LYS A 5 0.93 19.63 -15.52
C LYS A 5 1.95 18.52 -15.25
N LYS A 6 2.80 18.65 -14.23
CA LYS A 6 3.75 17.60 -13.83
C LYS A 6 3.04 16.48 -13.05
N GLN A 7 2.13 16.84 -12.15
CA GLN A 7 1.29 15.88 -11.43
C GLN A 7 0.35 15.11 -12.36
N SER A 8 -0.32 15.76 -13.32
CA SER A 8 -1.23 15.05 -14.25
C SER A 8 -0.50 14.03 -15.13
N LYS A 9 0.74 14.33 -15.55
CA LYS A 9 1.58 13.39 -16.30
C LYS A 9 2.00 12.17 -15.47
N PHE A 10 2.22 12.34 -14.18
CA PHE A 10 2.53 11.23 -13.26
C PHE A 10 1.35 10.27 -13.12
N PHE A 11 0.15 10.78 -12.83
CA PHE A 11 -1.07 9.95 -12.75
C PHE A 11 -1.41 9.28 -14.09
N ALA A 12 -1.19 9.96 -15.22
CA ALA A 12 -1.37 9.37 -16.54
C ALA A 12 -0.39 8.21 -16.80
N SER A 13 0.87 8.32 -16.35
CA SER A 13 1.85 7.23 -16.45
C SER A 13 1.47 6.03 -15.58
N ILE A 14 1.05 6.25 -14.33
CA ILE A 14 0.55 5.19 -13.45
C ILE A 14 -0.65 4.47 -14.08
N SER A 15 -1.62 5.23 -14.59
CA SER A 15 -2.81 4.66 -15.25
C SER A 15 -2.45 3.79 -16.46
N ARG A 16 -1.43 4.19 -17.24
CA ARG A 16 -0.97 3.39 -18.38
C ARG A 16 -0.36 2.07 -17.94
N VAL A 17 0.44 2.08 -16.88
CA VAL A 17 1.07 0.85 -16.38
C VAL A 17 0.03 -0.08 -15.76
N ILE A 18 -0.92 0.44 -14.98
CA ILE A 18 -2.04 -0.35 -14.45
C ILE A 18 -2.83 -0.98 -15.59
N LYS A 19 -3.17 -0.21 -16.63
CA LYS A 19 -3.87 -0.76 -17.81
C LYS A 19 -3.07 -1.85 -18.51
N LEU A 20 -1.74 -1.73 -18.53
CA LEU A 20 -0.87 -2.73 -19.15
C LEU A 20 -0.88 -4.04 -18.35
N ILE A 21 -0.80 -3.98 -17.01
CA ILE A 21 -0.92 -5.16 -16.14
C ILE A 21 -2.29 -5.82 -16.31
N PHE A 22 -3.38 -5.04 -16.30
CA PHE A 22 -4.74 -5.56 -16.49
C PHE A 22 -4.92 -6.24 -17.86
N LYS A 23 -4.28 -5.70 -18.90
CA LYS A 23 -4.37 -6.25 -20.26
C LYS A 23 -3.53 -7.52 -20.42
N GLU A 24 -2.35 -7.58 -19.81
CA GLU A 24 -1.40 -8.69 -20.00
C GLU A 24 -1.63 -9.85 -19.03
N HIS A 25 -2.15 -9.57 -17.84
CA HIS A 25 -2.37 -10.56 -16.77
C HIS A 25 -3.80 -10.51 -16.20
N PRO A 26 -4.86 -10.62 -17.04
CA PRO A 26 -6.25 -10.47 -16.60
C PRO A 26 -6.65 -11.50 -15.54
N PHE A 27 -6.21 -12.75 -15.68
CA PHE A 27 -6.50 -13.81 -14.69
C PHE A 27 -5.86 -13.54 -13.33
N ALA A 28 -4.59 -13.15 -13.30
CA ALA A 28 -3.90 -12.85 -12.06
C ALA A 28 -4.61 -11.70 -11.33
N VAL A 29 -5.03 -10.67 -12.07
CA VAL A 29 -5.73 -9.49 -11.54
C VAL A 29 -7.11 -9.81 -10.99
N ILE A 30 -7.93 -10.53 -11.74
CA ILE A 30 -9.30 -10.86 -11.32
C ILE A 30 -9.27 -11.79 -10.10
N ILE A 31 -8.43 -12.82 -10.13
CA ILE A 31 -8.31 -13.79 -9.03
C ILE A 31 -7.74 -13.12 -7.78
N SER A 32 -6.71 -12.29 -7.92
CA SER A 32 -6.17 -11.55 -6.77
C SER A 32 -7.19 -10.58 -6.19
N LEU A 33 -8.01 -9.93 -7.02
CA LEU A 33 -9.04 -9.00 -6.55
C LEU A 33 -10.11 -9.76 -5.72
N LEU A 34 -10.53 -10.93 -6.20
CA LEU A 34 -11.48 -11.78 -5.48
C LEU A 34 -10.92 -12.24 -4.13
N PHE A 35 -9.66 -12.69 -4.09
CA PHE A 35 -8.99 -13.06 -2.86
C PHE A 35 -8.73 -11.86 -1.94
N ALA A 36 -8.49 -10.66 -2.49
CA ALA A 36 -8.35 -9.42 -1.74
C ALA A 36 -9.60 -9.12 -0.92
N VAL A 37 -10.74 -9.12 -1.61
CA VAL A 37 -12.04 -8.85 -1.00
C VAL A 37 -12.33 -9.90 0.08
N THR A 38 -12.15 -11.18 -0.25
CA THR A 38 -12.42 -12.29 0.66
C THR A 38 -11.54 -12.23 1.91
N SER A 39 -10.23 -12.03 1.75
CA SER A 39 -9.27 -11.87 2.85
C SER A 39 -9.64 -10.68 3.73
N THR A 40 -9.92 -9.53 3.11
CA THR A 40 -10.28 -8.30 3.82
C THR A 40 -11.56 -8.46 4.63
N VAL A 41 -12.57 -9.13 4.10
CA VAL A 41 -13.81 -9.43 4.85
C VAL A 41 -13.50 -10.30 6.06
N PHE A 42 -12.71 -11.37 5.91
CA PHE A 42 -12.34 -12.23 7.03
C PHE A 42 -11.50 -11.51 8.10
N SER A 43 -10.54 -10.68 7.70
CA SER A 43 -9.73 -9.92 8.66
C SER A 43 -10.55 -8.90 9.46
N ILE A 44 -11.56 -8.29 8.84
CA ILE A 44 -12.44 -7.30 9.49
C ILE A 44 -13.53 -7.97 10.34
N LEU A 45 -13.93 -9.21 10.04
CA LEU A 45 -14.84 -9.98 10.89
C LEU A 45 -14.20 -10.40 12.22
N GLY A 46 -12.88 -10.57 12.26
CA GLY A 46 -12.12 -10.97 13.45
C GLY A 46 -12.42 -10.11 14.69
N PRO A 47 -12.28 -8.78 14.65
CA PRO A 47 -12.62 -7.90 15.77
C PRO A 47 -14.05 -8.02 16.28
N LYS A 48 -15.04 -8.24 15.40
CA LYS A 48 -16.44 -8.40 15.79
C LYS A 48 -16.65 -9.68 16.61
N ILE A 49 -16.11 -10.80 16.14
CA ILE A 49 -16.19 -12.10 16.82
C ILE A 49 -15.38 -12.07 18.12
N LEU A 50 -14.24 -11.38 18.13
CA LEU A 50 -13.45 -11.18 19.34
C LEU A 50 -14.22 -10.35 20.38
N GLY A 51 -15.05 -9.41 19.94
CA GLY A 51 -15.99 -8.68 20.80
C GLY A 51 -17.00 -9.60 21.52
N GLU A 52 -17.41 -10.70 20.91
CA GLU A 52 -18.26 -11.70 21.58
C GLU A 52 -17.47 -12.45 22.67
N ALA A 53 -16.19 -12.75 22.44
CA ALA A 53 -15.33 -13.36 23.46
C ALA A 53 -15.12 -12.43 24.65
N THR A 54 -14.87 -11.14 24.42
CA THR A 54 -14.73 -10.15 25.50
C THR A 54 -16.04 -9.99 26.27
N THR A 55 -17.18 -10.01 25.58
CA THR A 55 -18.51 -9.96 26.21
C THR A 55 -18.76 -11.18 27.09
N LYS A 56 -18.52 -12.40 26.59
CA LYS A 56 -18.65 -13.63 27.39
C LYS A 56 -17.71 -13.67 28.59
N LEU A 57 -16.47 -13.21 28.41
CA LEU A 57 -15.52 -13.09 29.49
C LEU A 57 -16.02 -12.10 30.56
N PHE A 58 -16.50 -10.93 30.14
CA PHE A 58 -17.05 -9.92 31.04
C PHE A 58 -18.28 -10.45 31.80
N GLU A 59 -19.24 -11.05 31.12
CA GLU A 59 -20.41 -11.69 31.74
C GLU A 59 -20.00 -12.79 32.75
N GLY A 60 -19.02 -13.61 32.39
CA GLY A 60 -18.49 -14.65 33.28
C GLY A 60 -17.82 -14.08 34.53
N ILE A 61 -17.06 -13.00 34.39
CA ILE A 61 -16.44 -12.29 35.53
C ILE A 61 -17.52 -11.69 36.43
N VAL A 62 -18.51 -11.01 35.86
CA VAL A 62 -19.63 -10.43 36.63
C VAL A 62 -20.37 -11.54 37.40
N LYS A 63 -20.71 -12.66 36.77
CA LYS A 63 -21.35 -13.82 37.42
C LYS A 63 -20.52 -14.39 38.57
N LYS A 64 -19.20 -14.44 38.41
CA LYS A 64 -18.27 -14.89 39.45
C LYS A 64 -18.21 -13.93 40.62
N VAL A 65 -18.26 -12.62 40.37
CA VAL A 65 -18.28 -11.58 41.42
C VAL A 65 -19.62 -11.56 42.16
N THR A 66 -20.74 -11.81 41.46
CA THR A 66 -22.08 -11.85 42.06
C THR A 66 -22.44 -13.21 42.66
N ASN A 67 -21.51 -14.18 42.72
CA ASN A 67 -21.74 -15.56 43.17
C ASN A 67 -22.91 -16.29 42.47
N THR A 68 -23.27 -15.87 41.25
CA THR A 68 -24.36 -16.47 40.47
C THR A 68 -23.87 -17.46 39.40
N GLY A 69 -22.55 -17.66 39.27
CA GLY A 69 -21.98 -18.67 38.36
C GLY A 69 -20.46 -18.56 38.18
N SER A 70 -19.93 -19.31 37.20
CA SER A 70 -18.51 -19.33 36.83
C SER A 70 -18.27 -18.84 35.40
N ILE A 71 -17.02 -18.58 35.05
CA ILE A 71 -16.61 -18.18 33.70
C ILE A 71 -16.68 -19.38 32.76
N ASP A 72 -17.37 -19.23 31.62
CA ASP A 72 -17.41 -20.25 30.57
C ASP A 72 -16.14 -20.21 29.70
N PHE A 73 -15.08 -20.85 30.21
CA PHE A 73 -13.80 -20.97 29.50
C PHE A 73 -13.91 -21.79 28.21
N ASN A 74 -14.85 -22.74 28.12
CA ASN A 74 -15.01 -23.56 26.93
C ASN A 74 -15.63 -22.76 25.78
N GLY A 75 -16.65 -21.95 26.08
CA GLY A 75 -17.24 -21.01 25.14
C GLY A 75 -16.24 -19.98 24.63
N ILE A 76 -15.38 -19.45 25.50
CA ILE A 76 -14.32 -18.52 25.13
C ILE A 76 -13.27 -19.21 24.25
N ASN A 77 -12.79 -20.40 24.63
CA ASN A 77 -11.81 -21.14 23.83
C ASN A 77 -12.33 -21.46 22.41
N LYS A 78 -13.60 -21.83 22.28
CA LYS A 78 -14.24 -22.06 20.98
C LYS A 78 -14.25 -20.80 20.11
N ILE A 79 -14.54 -19.63 20.69
CA ILE A 79 -14.52 -18.36 19.95
C ILE A 79 -13.08 -18.02 19.53
N LEU A 80 -12.09 -18.18 20.41
CA LEU A 80 -10.68 -17.96 20.05
C LEU A 80 -10.23 -18.88 18.91
N LEU A 81 -10.63 -20.16 18.93
CA LEU A 81 -10.29 -21.10 17.87
C LEU A 81 -10.93 -20.71 16.53
N ILE A 82 -12.18 -20.23 16.55
CA ILE A 82 -12.84 -19.69 15.34
C ILE A 82 -12.09 -18.46 14.80
N VAL A 83 -11.72 -17.52 15.67
CA VAL A 83 -10.95 -16.32 15.28
C VAL A 83 -9.59 -16.72 14.69
N LEU A 84 -8.92 -17.71 15.28
CA LEU A 84 -7.66 -18.24 14.77
C LEU A 84 -7.82 -18.80 13.36
N ILE A 85 -8.82 -19.65 13.13
CA ILE A 85 -9.10 -20.20 11.79
C ILE A 85 -9.39 -19.07 10.79
N ILE A 86 -10.22 -18.09 11.17
CA ILE A 86 -10.55 -16.95 10.30
C ILE A 86 -9.29 -16.17 9.90
N TYR A 87 -8.39 -15.89 10.85
CA TYR A 87 -7.15 -15.17 10.53
C TYR A 87 -6.17 -16.01 9.70
N VAL A 88 -6.07 -17.31 9.95
CA VAL A 88 -5.26 -18.20 9.12
C VAL A 88 -5.80 -18.22 7.69
N THR A 89 -7.11 -18.41 7.51
CA THR A 89 -7.76 -18.38 6.19
C THR A 89 -7.60 -17.01 5.51
N SER A 90 -7.81 -15.92 6.24
CA SER A 90 -7.56 -14.56 5.76
C SER A 90 -6.12 -14.39 5.27
N SER A 91 -5.15 -14.86 6.04
CA SER A 91 -3.72 -14.77 5.71
C SER A 91 -3.36 -15.60 4.49
N VAL A 92 -3.93 -16.80 4.34
CA VAL A 92 -3.74 -17.64 3.15
C VAL A 92 -4.26 -16.93 1.90
N PHE A 93 -5.48 -16.39 1.94
CA PHE A 93 -6.01 -15.62 0.81
C PHE A 93 -5.20 -14.36 0.53
N SER A 94 -4.76 -13.65 1.58
CA SER A 94 -3.89 -12.49 1.45
C SER A 94 -2.56 -12.84 0.79
N PHE A 95 -1.98 -13.98 1.14
CA PHE A 95 -0.74 -14.47 0.56
C PHE A 95 -0.91 -14.82 -0.92
N ILE A 96 -1.99 -15.54 -1.27
CA ILE A 96 -2.28 -15.93 -2.66
C ILE A 96 -2.46 -14.70 -3.54
N GLN A 97 -3.25 -13.70 -3.10
CA GLN A 97 -3.40 -12.46 -3.90
C GLN A 97 -2.09 -11.71 -4.08
N ALA A 98 -1.25 -11.64 -3.03
CA ALA A 98 0.00 -10.90 -3.06
C ALA A 98 1.00 -11.58 -3.99
N TYR A 99 1.08 -12.91 -3.94
CA TYR A 99 1.91 -13.71 -4.82
C TYR A 99 1.50 -13.57 -6.29
N LEU A 100 0.20 -13.67 -6.60
CA LEU A 100 -0.32 -13.51 -7.97
C LEU A 100 0.02 -12.13 -8.55
N MET A 101 -0.18 -11.09 -7.74
CA MET A 101 0.12 -9.71 -8.14
C MET A 101 1.61 -9.45 -8.29
N ALA A 102 2.44 -9.91 -7.35
CA ALA A 102 3.89 -9.76 -7.44
C ALA A 102 4.43 -10.39 -8.74
N ASN A 103 3.95 -11.60 -9.08
CA ASN A 103 4.31 -12.27 -10.32
C ASN A 103 3.86 -11.50 -11.58
N ALA A 104 2.63 -10.98 -11.60
CA ALA A 104 2.12 -10.17 -12.72
C ALA A 104 2.92 -8.87 -12.91
N ALA A 105 3.27 -8.21 -11.81
CA ALA A 105 4.00 -6.95 -11.82
C ALA A 105 5.47 -7.15 -12.22
N THR A 106 6.12 -8.21 -11.73
CA THR A 106 7.49 -8.61 -12.14
C THR A 106 7.57 -8.94 -13.63
N LYS A 107 6.61 -9.70 -14.17
CA LYS A 107 6.55 -10.01 -15.62
C LYS A 107 6.36 -8.76 -16.47
N THR A 108 5.52 -7.85 -16.01
CA THR A 108 5.29 -6.56 -16.67
C THR A 108 6.57 -5.72 -16.69
N THR A 109 7.28 -5.64 -15.57
CA THR A 109 8.59 -5.00 -15.46
C THR A 109 9.61 -5.59 -16.45
N TYR A 110 9.70 -6.92 -16.51
CA TYR A 110 10.62 -7.59 -17.42
C TYR A 110 10.34 -7.21 -18.88
N LYS A 111 9.06 -7.14 -19.27
CA LYS A 111 8.66 -6.72 -20.61
C LYS A 111 8.96 -5.25 -20.89
N LEU A 112 8.74 -4.36 -19.93
CA LEU A 112 9.12 -2.95 -20.01
C LEU A 112 10.64 -2.81 -20.25
N ARG A 113 11.46 -3.53 -19.47
CA ARG A 113 12.91 -3.57 -19.63
C ARG A 113 13.29 -4.03 -21.03
N ASN A 114 12.70 -5.13 -21.52
CA ASN A 114 12.99 -5.62 -22.87
C ASN A 114 12.58 -4.63 -23.97
N THR A 115 11.43 -3.97 -23.82
CA THR A 115 10.93 -2.96 -24.78
C THR A 115 11.85 -1.75 -24.84
N ILE A 116 12.34 -1.29 -23.69
CA ILE A 116 13.27 -0.15 -23.59
C ILE A 116 14.61 -0.52 -24.22
N THR A 117 15.17 -1.70 -23.89
CA THR A 117 16.41 -2.20 -24.50
C THR A 117 16.30 -2.32 -26.01
N HIS A 118 15.20 -2.87 -26.53
CA HIS A 118 14.95 -2.97 -27.97
C HIS A 118 14.88 -1.59 -28.65
N LYS A 119 14.29 -0.60 -27.98
CA LYS A 119 14.19 0.76 -28.52
C LYS A 119 15.54 1.48 -28.52
N LEU A 120 16.33 1.31 -27.46
CA LEU A 120 17.68 1.87 -27.36
C LEU A 120 18.60 1.33 -28.46
N ASN A 121 18.55 0.03 -28.74
CA ASN A 121 19.35 -0.60 -29.79
C ASN A 121 19.01 -0.11 -31.22
N ARG A 122 17.88 0.58 -31.39
CA ARG A 122 17.45 1.16 -32.68
C ARG A 122 17.68 2.67 -32.78
N LEU A 123 18.24 3.31 -31.75
CA LEU A 123 18.52 4.74 -31.79
C LEU A 123 19.80 5.02 -32.58
N PRO A 124 19.84 6.10 -33.39
CA PRO A 124 21.02 6.46 -34.15
C PRO A 124 22.17 6.85 -33.21
N VAL A 125 23.41 6.58 -33.63
CA VAL A 125 24.64 6.85 -32.86
C VAL A 125 24.72 8.31 -32.38
N ARG A 126 24.21 9.27 -33.17
CA ARG A 126 24.10 10.70 -32.84
C ARG A 126 23.30 11.00 -31.57
N TYR A 127 22.42 10.10 -31.13
CA TYR A 127 21.70 10.20 -29.86
C TYR A 127 22.60 9.92 -28.65
N PHE A 128 23.58 9.03 -28.82
CA PHE A 128 24.54 8.62 -27.80
C PHE A 128 25.72 9.58 -27.67
N GLU A 129 26.08 10.32 -28.72
CA GLU A 129 27.13 11.34 -28.67
C GLU A 129 26.77 12.59 -27.85
N LYS A 130 25.47 12.82 -27.60
CA LYS A 130 24.96 13.98 -26.84
C LYS A 130 24.72 13.71 -25.35
N ARG A 131 25.00 12.49 -24.87
CA ARG A 131 24.63 11.99 -23.53
C ARG A 131 25.77 11.15 -22.96
N ASN A 132 26.04 11.26 -21.67
CA ASN A 132 26.99 10.34 -21.02
C ASN A 132 26.47 8.90 -21.08
N VAL A 133 27.30 7.95 -21.51
CA VAL A 133 26.92 6.52 -21.58
C VAL A 133 26.51 5.99 -20.20
N GLY A 134 27.15 6.50 -19.15
CA GLY A 134 26.79 6.22 -17.75
C GLY A 134 25.38 6.65 -17.37
N ASP A 135 24.90 7.81 -17.85
CA ASP A 135 23.54 8.28 -17.59
C ASP A 135 22.50 7.36 -18.24
N ILE A 136 22.80 6.87 -19.45
CA ILE A 136 21.92 5.96 -20.18
C ILE A 136 21.83 4.61 -19.47
N LEU A 137 22.97 4.07 -19.02
CA LEU A 137 23.02 2.82 -18.24
C LEU A 137 22.30 2.98 -16.88
N SER A 138 22.50 4.10 -16.18
CA SER A 138 21.81 4.39 -14.92
C SER A 138 20.29 4.48 -15.09
N ILE A 139 19.79 5.06 -16.18
CA ILE A 139 18.34 5.06 -16.48
C ILE A 139 17.83 3.64 -16.72
N ILE A 140 18.63 2.76 -17.34
CA ILE A 140 18.20 1.39 -17.65
C ILE A 140 18.20 0.50 -16.41
N THR A 141 19.14 0.68 -15.50
CA THR A 141 19.22 -0.15 -14.29
C THR A 141 18.42 0.49 -13.16
N ASN A 142 18.82 1.68 -12.70
CA ASN A 142 18.29 2.28 -11.47
C ASN A 142 16.88 2.82 -11.63
N ASP A 143 16.59 3.57 -12.70
CA ASP A 143 15.25 4.16 -12.86
C ASP A 143 14.20 3.09 -13.19
N ILE A 144 14.55 2.11 -14.02
CA ILE A 144 13.64 1.00 -14.36
C ILE A 144 13.39 0.11 -13.13
N GLU A 145 14.43 -0.22 -12.37
CA GLU A 145 14.28 -1.03 -11.15
C GLU A 145 13.49 -0.29 -10.08
N THR A 146 13.71 1.01 -9.93
CA THR A 146 12.92 1.86 -9.04
C THR A 146 11.47 1.92 -9.52
N LEU A 147 11.22 2.11 -10.81
CA LEU A 147 9.86 2.08 -11.38
C LEU A 147 9.20 0.73 -11.12
N ALA A 148 9.92 -0.37 -11.37
CA ALA A 148 9.45 -1.73 -11.17
C ALA A 148 9.03 -2.00 -9.72
N SER A 149 9.92 -1.77 -8.77
CA SER A 149 9.66 -2.07 -7.36
C SER A 149 8.51 -1.20 -6.80
N ASN A 150 8.41 0.05 -7.25
CA ASN A 150 7.31 0.93 -6.88
C ASN A 150 5.99 0.50 -7.50
N LEU A 151 5.98 0.01 -8.75
CA LEU A 151 4.77 -0.51 -9.40
C LEU A 151 4.26 -1.79 -8.72
N ASP A 152 5.17 -2.70 -8.35
CA ASP A 152 4.85 -3.98 -7.71
C ASP A 152 4.09 -3.75 -6.38
N ASN A 153 4.62 -2.90 -5.50
CA ASN A 153 4.01 -2.68 -4.18
C ASN A 153 2.83 -1.69 -4.21
N THR A 154 2.93 -0.61 -4.99
CA THR A 154 1.92 0.46 -4.96
C THR A 154 0.58 0.00 -5.52
N ILE A 155 0.58 -0.83 -6.57
CA ILE A 155 -0.67 -1.28 -7.19
C ILE A 155 -1.43 -2.22 -6.26
N ILE A 156 -0.74 -3.20 -5.66
CA ILE A 156 -1.30 -4.10 -4.65
C ILE A 156 -1.86 -3.28 -3.48
N GLN A 157 -1.09 -2.30 -3.02
CA GLN A 157 -1.45 -1.50 -1.87
C GLN A 157 -2.65 -0.59 -2.15
N ILE A 158 -2.77 0.01 -3.33
CA ILE A 158 -3.93 0.84 -3.69
C ILE A 158 -5.20 -0.02 -3.70
N VAL A 159 -5.18 -1.16 -4.38
CA VAL A 159 -6.34 -2.05 -4.46
C VAL A 159 -6.74 -2.54 -3.07
N THR A 160 -5.77 -3.01 -2.29
CA THR A 160 -6.00 -3.50 -0.92
C THR A 160 -6.52 -2.38 -0.03
N SER A 161 -5.93 -1.19 -0.07
CA SER A 161 -6.35 -0.04 0.76
C SER A 161 -7.78 0.39 0.45
N VAL A 162 -8.16 0.45 -0.83
CA VAL A 162 -9.54 0.77 -1.22
C VAL A 162 -10.51 -0.28 -0.68
N MET A 163 -10.19 -1.56 -0.82
CA MET A 163 -11.03 -2.64 -0.30
C MET A 163 -11.11 -2.63 1.23
N THR A 164 -10.00 -2.36 1.92
CA THR A 164 -9.97 -2.23 3.38
C THR A 164 -10.80 -1.05 3.86
N ILE A 165 -10.67 0.12 3.24
CA ILE A 165 -11.47 1.30 3.60
C ILE A 165 -12.96 1.01 3.42
N ILE A 166 -13.36 0.47 2.26
CA ILE A 166 -14.77 0.13 1.99
C ILE A 166 -15.26 -0.93 2.98
N GLY A 167 -14.49 -1.99 3.19
CA GLY A 167 -14.85 -3.08 4.10
C GLY A 167 -15.00 -2.61 5.55
N ILE A 168 -14.09 -1.78 6.04
CA ILE A 168 -14.13 -1.23 7.40
C ILE A 168 -15.35 -0.32 7.54
N LEU A 169 -15.60 0.57 6.57
CA LEU A 169 -16.76 1.47 6.62
C LEU A 169 -18.07 0.69 6.68
N ILE A 170 -18.27 -0.29 5.79
CA ILE A 170 -19.48 -1.13 5.78
C ILE A 170 -19.68 -1.81 7.14
N MET A 171 -18.60 -2.39 7.69
CA MET A 171 -18.65 -3.08 8.98
C MET A 171 -18.90 -2.13 10.16
N MET A 172 -18.30 -0.93 10.13
CA MET A 172 -18.54 0.11 11.15
C MET A 172 -20.00 0.56 11.16
N PHE A 173 -20.56 0.88 9.99
CA PHE A 173 -21.98 1.22 9.86
C PHE A 173 -22.90 0.07 10.27
N SER A 174 -22.51 -1.18 10.02
CA SER A 174 -23.27 -2.36 10.44
C SER A 174 -23.27 -2.58 11.96
N ILE A 175 -22.20 -2.20 12.67
CA ILE A 175 -22.11 -2.36 14.14
C ILE A 175 -22.81 -1.21 14.87
N ASN A 176 -22.43 0.04 14.58
CA ASN A 176 -23.01 1.21 15.24
C ASN A 176 -22.79 2.50 14.42
N VAL A 177 -23.88 3.07 13.92
CA VAL A 177 -23.85 4.29 13.09
C VAL A 177 -23.37 5.52 13.88
N THR A 178 -23.78 5.67 15.14
CA THR A 178 -23.45 6.83 15.97
C THR A 178 -21.95 6.92 16.25
N MET A 179 -21.33 5.81 16.66
CA MET A 179 -19.88 5.74 16.88
C MET A 179 -19.12 5.94 15.58
N THR A 180 -19.64 5.43 14.46
CA THR A 180 -19.04 5.62 13.14
C THR A 180 -19.01 7.09 12.72
N LEU A 181 -20.10 7.84 12.93
CA LEU A 181 -20.16 9.27 12.63
C LEU A 181 -19.13 10.07 13.44
N VAL A 182 -18.95 9.75 14.71
CA VAL A 182 -17.93 10.38 15.56
C VAL A 182 -16.53 10.15 14.98
N VAL A 183 -16.20 8.92 14.59
CA VAL A 183 -14.91 8.60 13.95
C VAL A 183 -14.76 9.32 12.61
N LEU A 184 -15.83 9.38 11.81
CA LEU A 184 -15.82 10.03 10.50
C LEU A 184 -15.55 11.54 10.59
N VAL A 185 -15.99 12.19 11.68
CA VAL A 185 -15.69 13.60 11.98
C VAL A 185 -14.25 13.79 12.49
N LEU A 186 -13.67 12.80 13.18
CA LEU A 186 -12.27 12.84 13.62
C LEU A 186 -11.28 12.74 12.46
N VAL A 187 -11.60 12.00 11.40
CA VAL A 187 -10.73 11.84 10.21
C VAL A 187 -10.33 13.18 9.56
N PRO A 188 -11.23 14.13 9.23
CA PRO A 188 -10.84 15.41 8.64
C PRO A 188 -10.03 16.29 9.60
N ILE A 189 -10.29 16.21 10.91
CA ILE A 189 -9.49 16.92 11.92
C ILE A 189 -8.05 16.39 11.91
N MET A 190 -7.88 15.06 11.91
CA MET A 190 -6.58 14.41 11.75
C MET A 190 -5.89 14.85 10.45
N PHE A 191 -6.62 14.87 9.33
CA PHE A 191 -6.08 15.30 8.05
C PHE A 191 -5.58 16.76 8.08
N LEU A 192 -6.29 17.66 8.76
CA LEU A 192 -5.90 19.06 8.88
C LEU A 192 -4.60 19.20 9.71
N VAL A 193 -4.53 18.51 10.84
CA VAL A 193 -3.33 18.51 11.70
C VAL A 193 -2.14 17.90 10.96
N PHE A 194 -2.28 16.71 10.38
CA PHE A 194 -1.19 16.08 9.63
C PHE A 194 -0.83 16.87 8.38
N GLY A 195 -1.80 17.47 7.69
CA GLY A 195 -1.57 18.30 6.50
C GLY A 195 -0.68 19.50 6.80
N THR A 196 -0.89 20.17 7.93
CA THR A 196 -0.02 21.29 8.36
C THR A 196 1.38 20.80 8.71
N ILE A 197 1.51 19.72 9.48
CA ILE A 197 2.80 19.12 9.85
C ILE A 197 3.60 18.73 8.60
N VAL A 198 2.99 18.01 7.66
CA VAL A 198 3.65 17.59 6.41
C VAL A 198 4.07 18.80 5.58
N GLY A 199 3.22 19.83 5.47
CA GLY A 199 3.55 21.05 4.74
C GLY A 199 4.79 21.76 5.30
N VAL A 200 4.90 21.82 6.63
CA VAL A 200 6.06 22.39 7.32
C VAL A 200 7.30 21.50 7.13
N SER A 201 7.18 20.19 7.33
CA SER A 201 8.28 19.23 7.17
C SER A 201 8.87 19.29 5.76
N GLN A 202 8.05 19.32 4.72
CA GLN A 202 8.50 19.43 3.33
C GLN A 202 9.34 20.68 3.08
N LYS A 203 9.00 21.81 3.71
CA LYS A 203 9.76 23.06 3.61
C LYS A 203 11.16 22.91 4.22
N TYR A 204 11.26 22.30 5.39
CA TYR A 204 12.56 22.06 6.06
C TYR A 204 13.41 21.03 5.30
N PHE A 205 12.81 19.95 4.77
CA PHE A 205 13.52 18.99 3.93
C PHE A 205 14.11 19.66 2.68
N ALA A 206 13.36 20.55 2.03
CA ALA A 206 13.86 21.29 0.88
C ALA A 206 15.02 22.24 1.23
N MET A 207 14.99 22.87 2.41
CA MET A 207 16.10 23.69 2.90
C MET A 207 17.33 22.84 3.20
N GLN A 208 17.16 21.73 3.90
CA GLN A 208 18.24 20.79 4.22
C GLN A 208 18.94 20.27 2.96
N GLN A 209 18.17 19.92 1.94
CA GLN A 209 18.70 19.43 0.67
C GLN A 209 19.50 20.51 -0.09
N LYS A 210 19.11 21.78 0.01
CA LYS A 210 19.89 22.91 -0.53
C LYS A 210 21.20 23.11 0.22
N THR A 211 21.19 23.02 1.55
CA THR A 211 22.40 23.15 2.36
C THR A 211 23.39 22.03 2.07
N LEU A 212 22.91 20.78 2.00
CA LEU A 212 23.73 19.63 1.63
C LEU A 212 24.33 19.77 0.22
N ALA A 213 23.54 20.26 -0.75
CA ALA A 213 24.05 20.51 -2.09
C ALA A 213 25.18 21.56 -2.09
N LYS A 214 25.03 22.65 -1.32
CA LYS A 214 26.07 23.68 -1.20
C LYS A 214 27.37 23.12 -0.61
N VAL A 215 27.27 22.38 0.49
CA VAL A 215 28.44 21.77 1.15
C VAL A 215 29.13 20.77 0.21
N ASN A 216 28.38 19.92 -0.48
CA ASN A 216 28.96 18.98 -1.43
C ASN A 216 29.67 19.68 -2.60
N SER A 217 29.10 20.78 -3.12
CA SER A 217 29.75 21.57 -4.17
C SER A 217 31.05 22.24 -3.71
N GLU A 218 31.10 22.79 -2.48
CA GLU A 218 32.32 23.38 -1.92
C GLU A 218 33.44 22.34 -1.73
N VAL A 219 33.09 21.14 -1.28
CA VAL A 219 34.04 20.02 -1.18
C VAL A 219 34.53 19.60 -2.56
N GLU A 220 33.63 19.43 -3.53
CA GLU A 220 33.98 19.03 -4.89
C GLU A 220 34.92 20.05 -5.55
N GLU A 221 34.65 21.36 -5.40
CA GLU A 221 35.53 22.43 -5.91
C GLU A 221 36.92 22.42 -5.25
N SER A 222 36.99 22.14 -3.94
CA SER A 222 38.25 22.10 -3.18
C SER A 222 39.13 20.88 -3.49
N PHE A 223 38.55 19.78 -3.97
CA PHE A 223 39.30 18.57 -4.38
C PHE A 223 39.56 18.49 -5.89
N SER A 224 38.79 19.22 -6.71
CA SER A 224 38.91 19.22 -8.17
C SER A 224 39.74 20.38 -8.72
N GLY A 225 39.93 21.44 -7.94
CA GLY A 225 40.82 22.58 -8.21
C GLY A 225 42.15 22.45 -7.51
#